data_AF-A0A964YQW0-F1
#
_entry.id   AF-A0A964YQW0-F1
#
_cell.length_a   1.000
_cell.length_b   1.000
_cell.length_c   1.000
_cell.angle_alpha   90.00
_cell.angle_beta   90.00
_cell.angle_gamma   90.00
#
_symmetry.space_group_name_H-M   'P 1'
#
loop_
_entity.id
_entity.type
_entity.pdbx_description
1 polymer ?
#
loop_
_entity_poly.entity_id
_entity_poly.type
_entity_poly.pdbx_seq_one_letter_code
_entity_poly.pdbx_strand_id
1 'polypeptide(L)'
;MAQVNGKVKAKLPIFHKNTQRMSENTRCWLVGNHANSVAGKIQNGTHVNYRLNASLEDCNGSISFSPNEKEENLPYLTDALQGALEKRMSQEASVVLVGDISERLMEAAIHAGISCKKAVEVFVLYPVGMVALDVRKEMAEVILTLKKAEIPTFLVRNPSLFFSFFEPNDAPFVRGNWTEEQREVVEYLCGQNEVEQDN
;
A
#
# COMPACT_ATOMS: atom_id res chain seq x y z
N MET A 1 10.95 -14.26 42.98
CA MET A 1 11.05 -14.53 41.53
C MET A 1 9.65 -14.42 40.95
N ALA A 2 9.30 -13.28 40.35
CA ALA A 2 8.01 -13.10 39.69
C ALA A 2 8.24 -13.17 38.17
N GLN A 3 7.76 -14.24 37.54
CA GLN A 3 7.63 -14.31 36.09
C GLN A 3 6.44 -13.45 35.68
N VAL A 4 6.70 -12.31 35.03
CA VAL A 4 5.68 -11.55 34.30
C VAL A 4 5.83 -11.92 32.83
N ASN A 5 5.27 -13.06 32.44
CA ASN A 5 5.08 -13.42 31.04
C ASN A 5 3.61 -13.20 30.70
N GLY A 6 3.31 -12.00 30.22
CA GLY A 6 2.03 -11.66 29.63
C GLY A 6 2.28 -10.84 28.37
N LYS A 7 2.70 -11.50 27.28
CA LYS A 7 2.55 -10.90 25.95
C LYS A 7 1.05 -10.72 25.73
N VAL A 8 0.56 -9.51 25.96
CA VAL A 8 -0.76 -9.09 25.49
C VAL A 8 -0.66 -9.12 23.96
N LYS A 9 -1.08 -10.23 23.34
CA LYS A 9 -1.37 -10.26 21.90
C LYS A 9 -2.51 -9.28 21.71
N ALA A 10 -2.21 -8.07 21.24
CA ALA A 10 -3.23 -7.14 20.80
C ALA A 10 -4.05 -7.88 19.73
N LYS A 11 -5.32 -8.16 20.04
CA LYS A 11 -6.24 -8.71 19.05
C LYS A 11 -6.32 -7.65 17.97
N LEU A 12 -5.91 -8.00 16.75
CA LEU A 12 -6.22 -7.17 15.59
C LEU A 12 -7.74 -6.95 15.60
N PRO A 13 -8.20 -5.70 15.46
CA PRO A 13 -9.63 -5.42 15.50
C PRO A 13 -10.32 -6.25 14.42
N ILE A 14 -11.46 -6.82 14.77
CA ILE A 14 -12.29 -7.56 13.83
C ILE A 14 -12.97 -6.51 12.93
N PHE A 15 -12.23 -5.98 11.94
CA PHE A 15 -12.75 -5.06 10.93
C PHE A 15 -13.79 -5.73 9.99
N HIS A 16 -14.01 -7.04 10.16
CA HIS A 16 -14.58 -7.98 9.18
C HIS A 16 -16.08 -7.89 8.88
N LYS A 17 -16.86 -6.94 9.41
CA LYS A 17 -18.26 -6.81 8.98
C LYS A 17 -18.51 -5.75 7.92
N ASN A 18 -17.65 -4.72 7.81
CA ASN A 18 -17.80 -3.70 6.76
C ASN A 18 -16.82 -3.84 5.58
N THR A 19 -15.71 -4.56 5.75
CA THR A 19 -14.83 -4.97 4.62
C THR A 19 -15.41 -6.11 3.77
N GLN A 20 -16.51 -6.75 4.21
CA GLN A 20 -17.22 -7.80 3.45
C GLN A 20 -17.95 -7.31 2.18
N ARG A 21 -17.80 -6.02 1.81
CA ARG A 21 -18.29 -5.48 0.53
C ARG A 21 -17.20 -4.76 -0.26
N MET A 22 -15.99 -5.31 -0.34
CA MET A 22 -15.15 -4.96 -1.48
C MET A 22 -15.76 -5.59 -2.73
N SER A 23 -16.13 -4.74 -3.70
CA SER A 23 -16.74 -5.19 -4.95
C SER A 23 -15.80 -6.13 -5.71
N GLU A 24 -16.35 -7.00 -6.55
CA GLU A 24 -15.57 -7.81 -7.53
C GLU A 24 -14.67 -6.94 -8.44
N ASN A 25 -14.84 -5.61 -8.42
CA ASN A 25 -14.13 -4.62 -9.23
C ASN A 25 -13.03 -3.86 -8.47
N THR A 26 -12.67 -4.24 -7.23
CA THR A 26 -11.53 -3.62 -6.53
C THR A 26 -10.21 -4.12 -7.12
N ARG A 27 -9.36 -3.20 -7.58
CA ARG A 27 -8.03 -3.51 -8.13
C ARG A 27 -6.93 -3.35 -7.08
N CYS A 28 -6.01 -4.29 -7.01
CA CYS A 28 -4.79 -4.15 -6.20
C CYS A 28 -3.70 -3.47 -7.03
N TRP A 29 -3.11 -2.40 -6.52
CA TRP A 29 -1.99 -1.68 -7.14
C TRP A 29 -0.72 -1.89 -6.31
N LEU A 30 0.28 -2.55 -6.90
CA LEU A 30 1.61 -2.72 -6.35
C LEU A 30 2.48 -1.55 -6.81
N VAL A 31 2.73 -0.61 -5.91
CA VAL A 31 3.33 0.68 -6.21
C VAL A 31 4.76 0.73 -5.67
N GLY A 32 5.70 1.00 -6.57
CA GLY A 32 7.12 1.14 -6.22
C GLY A 32 7.91 -0.13 -6.46
N ASN A 33 9.23 0.04 -6.61
CA ASN A 33 10.14 -1.04 -6.94
C ASN A 33 10.19 -2.07 -5.80
N HIS A 34 10.11 -1.62 -4.53
CA HIS A 34 10.11 -2.51 -3.40
C HIS A 34 8.88 -3.42 -3.41
N ALA A 35 7.68 -2.87 -3.55
CA ALA A 35 6.44 -3.66 -3.64
C ALA A 35 6.48 -4.68 -4.78
N ASN A 36 6.93 -4.25 -5.96
CA ASN A 36 7.03 -5.15 -7.11
C ASN A 36 8.06 -6.27 -6.91
N SER A 37 9.14 -6.03 -6.16
CA SER A 37 10.12 -7.07 -5.83
C SER A 37 9.60 -8.13 -4.84
N VAL A 38 8.82 -7.72 -3.84
CA VAL A 38 8.35 -8.63 -2.77
C VAL A 38 7.00 -9.28 -3.10
N ALA A 39 6.18 -8.62 -3.91
CA ALA A 39 4.83 -9.04 -4.27
C ALA A 39 4.66 -9.38 -5.76
N GLY A 40 5.75 -9.46 -6.54
CA GLY A 40 5.72 -9.69 -7.99
C GLY A 40 5.08 -11.01 -8.46
N LYS A 41 4.66 -11.88 -7.53
CA LYS A 41 3.91 -13.11 -7.81
C LYS A 41 2.40 -12.90 -7.92
N ILE A 42 1.88 -11.74 -7.52
CA ILE A 42 0.45 -11.40 -7.63
C ILE A 42 0.16 -11.09 -9.09
N GLN A 43 -0.53 -12.00 -9.80
CA GLN A 43 -0.69 -11.90 -11.26
C GLN A 43 -1.80 -10.93 -11.70
N ASN A 44 -2.80 -10.71 -10.85
CA ASN A 44 -3.96 -9.88 -11.18
C ASN A 44 -3.85 -8.46 -10.57
N GLY A 45 -2.66 -8.06 -10.11
CA GLY A 45 -2.38 -6.69 -9.67
C GLY A 45 -2.03 -5.74 -10.82
N THR A 46 -2.15 -4.44 -10.59
CA THR A 46 -1.54 -3.39 -11.41
C THR A 46 -0.15 -3.10 -10.85
N HIS A 47 0.89 -3.29 -11.66
CA HIS A 47 2.28 -3.17 -11.24
C HIS A 47 2.84 -1.82 -11.65
N VAL A 48 2.86 -0.87 -10.72
CA VAL A 48 3.32 0.49 -10.97
C VAL A 48 4.79 0.62 -10.60
N ASN A 49 5.64 0.85 -11.60
CA ASN A 49 7.09 1.01 -11.45
C ASN A 49 7.55 2.32 -12.08
N TYR A 50 8.65 2.85 -11.54
CA TYR A 50 9.34 4.00 -12.12
C TYR A 50 10.81 3.67 -12.37
N ARG A 51 11.29 3.97 -13.57
CA ARG A 51 12.68 3.78 -13.98
C ARG A 51 13.29 5.12 -14.34
N LEU A 52 14.41 5.47 -13.71
CA LEU A 52 15.18 6.65 -14.09
C LEU A 52 15.87 6.40 -15.45
N ASN A 53 15.82 7.40 -16.34
CA ASN A 53 16.61 7.35 -17.56
C ASN A 53 18.07 7.69 -17.23
N ALA A 54 19.02 6.96 -17.82
CA ALA A 54 20.44 7.07 -17.48
C ALA A 54 21.10 8.40 -17.94
N SER A 55 20.38 9.28 -18.65
CA SER A 55 20.89 10.58 -19.06
C SER A 55 20.83 11.57 -17.90
N LEU A 56 21.99 11.88 -17.32
CA LEU A 56 22.22 12.79 -16.18
C LEU A 56 21.66 14.21 -16.34
N GLU A 57 21.26 14.61 -17.55
CA GLU A 57 20.92 16.00 -17.88
C GLU A 57 19.44 16.35 -17.69
N ASP A 58 18.57 15.34 -17.61
CA ASP A 58 17.16 15.54 -17.33
C ASP A 58 16.77 14.62 -16.16
N CYS A 59 16.09 15.15 -15.14
CA CYS A 59 15.45 14.37 -14.07
C CYS A 59 14.26 13.53 -14.59
N ASN A 60 14.32 13.09 -15.85
CA ASN A 60 13.32 12.36 -16.59
C ASN A 60 13.53 10.86 -16.40
N GLY A 61 12.42 10.16 -16.28
CA GLY A 61 12.35 8.71 -16.24
C GLY A 61 11.04 8.29 -16.86
N SER A 62 10.69 7.04 -16.63
CA SER A 62 9.51 6.43 -17.23
C SER A 62 8.70 5.73 -16.14
N ILE A 63 7.39 6.00 -16.13
CA ILE A 63 6.43 5.23 -15.34
C ILE A 63 5.82 4.12 -16.20
N SER A 64 5.66 2.94 -15.63
CA SER A 64 4.97 1.80 -16.25
C SER A 64 3.91 1.26 -15.30
N PHE A 65 2.73 0.89 -15.80
CA PHE A 65 1.61 0.38 -15.00
C PHE A 65 1.42 -1.15 -15.13
N SER A 66 2.13 -1.78 -16.07
CA SER A 66 2.21 -3.22 -16.25
C SER A 66 3.45 -3.57 -17.09
N PRO A 67 4.02 -4.78 -16.94
CA PRO A 67 5.24 -5.18 -17.67
C PRO A 67 5.11 -5.11 -19.20
N ASN A 68 3.89 -5.21 -19.73
CA ASN A 68 3.61 -5.24 -21.16
C ASN A 68 2.99 -3.94 -21.69
N GLU A 69 2.89 -2.91 -20.84
CA GLU A 69 2.30 -1.64 -21.21
C GLU A 69 3.36 -0.61 -21.63
N LYS A 70 3.00 0.27 -22.56
CA LYS A 70 3.88 1.36 -23.00
C LYS A 70 4.19 2.29 -21.82
N GLU A 71 5.48 2.52 -21.59
CA GLU A 71 5.94 3.45 -20.56
C GLU A 71 5.61 4.91 -20.92
N GLU A 72 5.31 5.73 -19.91
CA GLU A 72 5.09 7.17 -20.04
C GLU A 72 6.30 7.92 -19.48
N ASN A 73 6.93 8.77 -20.31
CA ASN A 73 8.11 9.55 -19.92
C ASN A 73 7.68 10.78 -19.13
N LEU A 74 8.13 10.90 -17.88
CA LEU A 74 7.84 12.04 -17.01
C LEU A 74 8.88 12.19 -15.90
N PRO A 75 9.07 13.40 -15.33
CA PRO A 75 10.05 13.63 -14.28
C PRO A 75 9.65 13.01 -12.94
N TYR A 76 10.62 12.62 -12.11
CA TYR A 76 10.37 12.01 -10.80
C TYR A 76 9.95 13.04 -9.73
N LEU A 77 8.93 13.84 -10.05
CA LEU A 77 8.33 14.88 -9.21
C LEU A 77 6.92 14.44 -8.81
N THR A 78 6.54 14.71 -7.56
CA THR A 78 5.27 14.25 -6.99
C THR A 78 4.06 14.66 -7.84
N ASP A 79 3.98 15.92 -8.27
CA ASP A 79 2.85 16.41 -9.09
C ASP A 79 2.76 15.72 -10.46
N ALA A 80 3.91 15.47 -11.10
CA ALA A 80 3.94 14.81 -12.41
C ALA A 80 3.53 13.33 -12.28
N LEU A 81 4.03 12.64 -11.27
CA LEU A 81 3.67 11.26 -10.95
C LEU A 81 2.18 11.17 -10.60
N GLN A 82 1.69 12.04 -9.72
CA GLN A 82 0.30 12.09 -9.30
C GLN A 82 -0.62 12.27 -10.50
N GLY A 83 -0.33 13.23 -11.40
CA GLY A 83 -1.16 13.46 -12.59
C GLY A 83 -1.25 12.25 -13.53
N ALA A 84 -0.16 11.47 -13.69
CA ALA A 84 -0.20 10.22 -14.46
C ALA A 84 -1.00 9.13 -13.74
N LEU A 85 -0.83 9.00 -12.43
CA LEU A 85 -1.55 8.03 -11.59
C LEU A 85 -3.05 8.33 -11.55
N GLU A 86 -3.47 9.60 -11.43
CA GLU A 86 -4.88 10.02 -11.42
C GLU A 86 -5.60 9.63 -12.71
N LYS A 87 -4.96 9.88 -13.88
CA LYS A 87 -5.52 9.49 -15.18
C LYS A 87 -5.86 8.01 -15.23
N ARG A 88 -4.95 7.16 -14.74
CA ARG A 88 -5.15 5.71 -14.69
C ARG A 88 -6.16 5.29 -13.64
N MET A 89 -6.00 5.79 -12.41
CA MET A 89 -6.84 5.40 -11.29
C MET A 89 -8.29 5.82 -11.45
N SER A 90 -8.56 6.91 -12.18
CA SER A 90 -9.92 7.37 -12.50
C SER A 90 -10.76 6.33 -13.25
N GLN A 91 -10.10 5.38 -13.94
CA GLN A 91 -10.74 4.30 -14.70
C GLN A 91 -11.12 3.10 -13.83
N GLU A 92 -10.54 3.02 -12.62
CA GLU A 92 -10.79 1.93 -11.68
C GLU A 92 -12.09 2.18 -10.88
N ALA A 93 -12.75 1.11 -10.45
CA ALA A 93 -13.89 1.26 -9.53
C ALA A 93 -13.42 1.67 -8.13
N SER A 94 -12.46 0.92 -7.60
CA SER A 94 -11.81 1.11 -6.30
C SER A 94 -10.42 0.48 -6.32
N VAL A 95 -9.50 1.01 -5.51
CA VAL A 95 -8.09 0.61 -5.51
C VAL A 95 -7.58 0.35 -4.09
N VAL A 96 -6.92 -0.80 -3.91
CA VAL A 96 -6.06 -1.07 -2.77
C VAL A 96 -4.63 -0.73 -3.17
N LEU A 97 -3.97 0.15 -2.42
CA LEU A 97 -2.59 0.53 -2.66
C LEU A 97 -1.65 -0.29 -1.78
N VAL A 98 -0.59 -0.84 -2.35
CA VAL A 98 0.42 -1.60 -1.63
C VAL A 98 1.79 -1.07 -2.05
N GLY A 99 2.54 -0.50 -1.13
CA GLY A 99 3.78 0.19 -1.48
C GLY A 99 4.65 0.54 -0.29
N ASP A 100 5.92 0.81 -0.57
CA ASP A 100 6.82 1.40 0.42
C ASP A 100 6.60 2.91 0.45
N ILE A 101 6.16 3.42 1.60
CA ILE A 101 5.83 4.83 1.79
C ILE A 101 7.06 5.76 1.72
N SER A 102 8.28 5.20 1.77
CA SER A 102 9.51 5.97 1.52
C SER A 102 9.75 6.22 0.02
N GLU A 103 9.04 5.52 -0.88
CA GLU A 103 9.10 5.78 -2.30
C GLU A 103 8.15 6.92 -2.68
N ARG A 104 8.67 7.98 -3.30
CA ARG A 104 7.88 9.10 -3.83
C ARG A 104 6.72 8.67 -4.75
N LEU A 105 6.89 7.55 -5.47
CA LEU A 105 5.84 6.97 -6.30
C LEU A 105 4.63 6.51 -5.46
N MET A 106 4.85 5.97 -4.26
CA MET A 106 3.79 5.56 -3.35
C MET A 106 3.06 6.77 -2.75
N GLU A 107 3.80 7.81 -2.34
CA GLU A 107 3.22 9.08 -1.90
C GLU A 107 2.29 9.66 -2.99
N ALA A 108 2.80 9.78 -4.23
CA ALA A 108 2.01 10.28 -5.35
C ALA A 108 0.76 9.41 -5.64
N ALA A 109 0.85 8.09 -5.47
CA ALA A 109 -0.29 7.19 -5.65
C ALA A 109 -1.36 7.35 -4.57
N ILE A 110 -0.94 7.59 -3.32
CA ILE A 110 -1.85 7.91 -2.22
C ILE A 110 -2.61 9.20 -2.52
N HIS A 111 -1.89 10.26 -2.91
CA HIS A 111 -2.52 11.53 -3.28
C HIS A 111 -3.50 11.37 -4.45
N ALA A 112 -3.10 10.65 -5.51
CA ALA A 112 -3.97 10.35 -6.64
C ALA A 112 -5.24 9.59 -6.19
N GLY A 113 -5.09 8.58 -5.33
CA GLY A 113 -6.21 7.78 -4.86
C GLY A 113 -7.18 8.53 -3.97
N ILE A 114 -6.70 9.47 -3.17
CA ILE A 114 -7.53 10.39 -2.39
C ILE A 114 -8.24 11.37 -3.32
N SER A 115 -7.51 12.02 -4.23
CA SER A 115 -8.06 13.00 -5.18
C SER A 115 -9.16 12.41 -6.06
N CYS A 116 -8.95 11.20 -6.59
CA CYS A 116 -9.94 10.49 -7.39
C CYS A 116 -11.05 9.81 -6.56
N LYS A 117 -10.93 9.78 -5.22
CA LYS A 117 -11.82 9.04 -4.31
C LYS A 117 -11.92 7.55 -4.65
N LYS A 118 -10.78 6.94 -4.98
CA LYS A 118 -10.65 5.54 -5.41
C LYS A 118 -9.92 4.66 -4.42
N ALA A 119 -9.00 5.23 -3.64
CA ALA A 119 -8.28 4.48 -2.61
C ALA A 119 -9.24 4.02 -1.51
N VAL A 120 -9.38 2.72 -1.35
CA VAL A 120 -10.25 2.09 -0.33
C VAL A 120 -9.44 1.50 0.83
N GLU A 121 -8.17 1.19 0.60
CA GLU A 121 -7.26 0.64 1.61
C GLU A 121 -5.80 0.86 1.19
N VAL A 122 -4.91 0.98 2.17
CA VAL A 122 -3.47 1.17 1.94
C VAL A 122 -2.63 0.22 2.81
N PHE A 123 -1.74 -0.53 2.17
CA PHE A 123 -0.73 -1.38 2.81
C PHE A 123 0.64 -0.75 2.63
N VAL A 124 1.18 -0.24 3.73
CA VAL A 124 2.53 0.31 3.82
C VAL A 124 3.51 -0.82 4.09
N LEU A 125 4.45 -1.02 3.17
CA LEU A 125 5.56 -1.94 3.35
C LEU A 125 6.64 -1.25 4.17
N TYR A 126 7.02 -1.85 5.29
CA TYR A 126 8.11 -1.31 6.10
C TYR A 126 9.46 -1.70 5.48
N PRO A 127 10.32 -0.74 5.06
CA PRO A 127 11.66 -1.07 4.61
C PRO A 127 12.47 -1.57 5.80
N VAL A 128 12.86 -2.85 5.77
CA VAL A 128 13.76 -3.41 6.78
C VAL A 128 15.18 -2.91 6.49
N GLY A 129 15.56 -1.84 7.18
CA GLY A 129 16.94 -1.34 7.22
C GLY A 129 17.25 -0.23 6.21
N MET A 130 16.95 1.03 6.56
CA MET A 130 17.84 2.19 6.34
C MET A 130 17.25 3.46 6.98
N VAL A 131 18.12 4.21 7.67
CA VAL A 131 18.01 5.63 8.12
C VAL A 131 16.64 6.07 8.65
N ALA A 132 16.26 5.51 9.79
CA ALA A 132 14.99 5.68 10.48
C ALA A 132 14.73 7.07 11.11
N LEU A 133 15.37 8.16 10.68
CA LEU A 133 15.21 9.49 11.31
C LEU A 133 14.48 10.49 10.40
N ASP A 134 14.97 10.75 9.19
CA ASP A 134 14.38 11.75 8.30
C ASP A 134 13.11 11.26 7.61
N VAL A 135 13.09 9.98 7.21
CA VAL A 135 11.93 9.34 6.57
C VAL A 135 10.71 9.33 7.51
N ARG A 136 10.90 9.36 8.84
CA ARG A 136 9.78 9.33 9.80
C ARG A 136 8.87 10.56 9.72
N LYS A 137 9.43 11.74 9.39
CA LYS A 137 8.63 12.96 9.32
C LYS A 137 7.75 12.94 8.07
N GLU A 138 8.34 12.61 6.92
CA GLU A 138 7.63 12.47 5.64
C GLU A 138 6.58 11.36 5.72
N MET A 139 6.92 10.20 6.33
CA MET A 139 5.97 9.14 6.62
C MET A 139 4.81 9.61 7.51
N ALA A 140 5.08 10.41 8.56
CA ALA A 140 4.05 10.89 9.46
C ALA A 140 3.06 11.83 8.74
N GLU A 141 3.53 12.65 7.80
CA GLU A 141 2.69 13.54 7.00
C GLU A 141 1.76 12.75 6.07
N VAL A 142 2.28 11.71 5.41
CA VAL A 142 1.47 10.82 4.56
C VAL A 142 0.46 10.01 5.39
N ILE A 143 0.87 9.46 6.54
CA ILE A 143 -0.04 8.73 7.45
C ILE A 143 -1.12 9.67 8.01
N LEU A 144 -0.79 10.92 8.33
CA LEU A 144 -1.77 11.92 8.75
C LEU A 144 -2.77 12.22 7.63
N THR A 145 -2.30 12.29 6.38
CA THR A 145 -3.14 12.49 5.20
C THR A 145 -4.13 11.33 5.02
N LEU A 146 -3.66 10.08 5.12
CA LEU A 146 -4.52 8.89 5.09
C LEU A 146 -5.53 8.86 6.24
N LYS A 147 -5.11 9.23 7.45
CA LYS A 147 -5.99 9.33 8.62
C LYS A 147 -7.09 10.36 8.42
N LYS A 148 -6.77 11.54 7.87
CA LYS A 148 -7.75 12.59 7.58
C LYS A 148 -8.73 12.20 6.47
N ALA A 149 -8.27 11.38 5.53
CA ALA A 149 -9.12 10.83 4.46
C ALA A 149 -9.94 9.61 4.90
N GLU A 150 -9.82 9.18 6.16
CA GLU A 150 -10.49 8.01 6.73
C GLU A 150 -10.22 6.69 5.98
N ILE A 151 -9.03 6.56 5.35
CA ILE A 151 -8.65 5.38 4.58
C ILE A 151 -7.97 4.35 5.49
N PRO A 152 -8.52 3.12 5.64
CA PRO A 152 -7.88 2.06 6.40
C PRO A 152 -6.46 1.80 5.89
N THR A 153 -5.50 1.90 6.82
CA THR A 153 -4.08 1.84 6.53
C THR A 153 -3.43 0.79 7.43
N PHE A 154 -2.67 -0.10 6.82
CA PHE A 154 -2.00 -1.22 7.47
C PHE A 154 -0.50 -1.16 7.23
N LEU A 155 0.28 -1.53 8.24
CA LEU A 155 1.72 -1.71 8.18
C LEU A 155 2.04 -3.19 8.02
N VAL A 156 2.80 -3.52 6.97
CA VAL A 156 3.36 -4.86 6.77
C VAL A 156 4.80 -4.85 7.28
N ARG A 157 5.04 -5.44 8.45
CA ARG A 157 6.33 -5.44 9.14
C ARG A 157 7.38 -6.37 8.52
N ASN A 158 6.92 -7.44 7.88
CA ASN A 158 7.77 -8.38 7.18
C ASN A 158 7.15 -8.70 5.81
N PRO A 159 7.41 -7.87 4.78
CA PRO A 159 6.82 -8.06 3.46
C PRO A 159 7.10 -9.44 2.87
N SER A 160 8.35 -9.93 2.94
CA SER A 160 8.71 -11.24 2.40
C SER A 160 7.90 -12.38 3.03
N LEU A 161 7.75 -12.37 4.36
CA LEU A 161 6.94 -13.37 5.05
C LEU A 161 5.46 -13.19 4.73
N PHE A 162 4.94 -11.96 4.77
CA PHE A 162 3.55 -11.66 4.47
C PHE A 162 3.12 -12.14 3.07
N PHE A 163 3.94 -11.86 2.05
CA PHE A 163 3.71 -12.27 0.66
C PHE A 163 4.04 -13.75 0.38
N SER A 164 4.80 -14.42 1.24
CA SER A 164 5.11 -15.85 1.07
C SER A 164 3.87 -16.75 1.19
N PHE A 165 2.83 -16.27 1.86
CA PHE A 165 1.57 -16.97 2.08
C PHE A 165 0.50 -16.67 1.02
N PHE A 166 0.80 -15.81 0.03
CA PHE A 166 -0.15 -15.51 -1.03
C PHE A 166 -0.11 -16.59 -2.11
N GLU A 167 -1.26 -17.25 -2.33
CA GLU A 167 -1.55 -17.82 -3.65
C GLU A 167 -1.60 -16.67 -4.68
N PRO A 168 -1.39 -16.92 -6.00
CA PRO A 168 -1.32 -15.90 -7.06
C PRO A 168 -2.63 -15.14 -7.34
N ASN A 169 -3.48 -14.96 -6.33
CA ASN A 169 -4.77 -14.28 -6.38
C ASN A 169 -4.82 -13.14 -5.35
N ASP A 170 -5.39 -12.01 -5.74
CA ASP A 170 -5.46 -10.73 -5.00
C ASP A 170 -6.41 -10.80 -3.79
N ALA A 171 -7.09 -11.94 -3.64
CA ALA A 171 -8.13 -12.22 -2.66
C ALA A 171 -7.78 -11.87 -1.20
N PRO A 172 -6.54 -12.00 -0.69
CA PRO A 172 -6.30 -11.71 0.73
C PRO A 172 -6.38 -10.23 1.07
N PHE A 173 -6.01 -9.32 0.16
CA PHE A 173 -6.16 -7.87 0.37
C PHE A 173 -7.63 -7.45 0.28
N VAL A 174 -8.36 -8.01 -0.69
CA VAL A 174 -9.73 -7.61 -1.01
C VAL A 174 -10.76 -8.26 -0.06
N ARG A 175 -10.45 -9.44 0.52
CA ARG A 175 -11.41 -10.22 1.31
C ARG A 175 -11.09 -10.30 2.81
N GLY A 176 -9.94 -9.79 3.25
CA GLY A 176 -9.52 -9.82 4.66
C GLY A 176 -9.30 -11.22 5.23
N ASN A 177 -9.25 -12.27 4.40
CA ASN A 177 -9.05 -13.66 4.84
C ASN A 177 -7.56 -13.94 5.09
N TRP A 178 -6.94 -13.21 6.01
CA TRP A 178 -5.55 -13.44 6.39
C TRP A 178 -5.44 -14.63 7.34
N THR A 179 -4.47 -15.49 7.05
CA THR A 179 -4.00 -16.56 7.94
C THR A 179 -3.52 -16.01 9.28
N GLU A 180 -3.42 -16.85 10.31
CA GLU A 180 -2.93 -16.42 11.63
C GLU A 180 -1.50 -15.86 11.52
N GLU A 181 -0.66 -16.48 10.68
CA GLU A 181 0.71 -16.07 10.41
C GLU A 181 0.79 -14.71 9.70
N GLN A 182 -0.11 -14.44 8.75
CA GLN A 182 -0.19 -13.13 8.09
C GLN A 182 -0.64 -12.03 9.08
N ARG A 183 -1.57 -12.35 9.99
CA ARG A 183 -2.01 -11.43 11.05
C ARG A 183 -0.88 -11.07 12.01
N GLU A 184 0.09 -11.94 12.23
CA GLU A 184 1.23 -11.64 13.12
C GLU A 184 2.22 -10.62 12.53
N VAL A 185 2.19 -10.38 11.22
CA VAL A 185 3.10 -9.45 10.54
C VAL A 185 2.42 -8.20 9.98
N VAL A 186 1.12 -8.04 10.20
CA VAL A 186 0.34 -6.85 9.83
C VAL A 186 -0.14 -6.12 11.07
N GLU A 187 -0.02 -4.79 11.05
CA GLU A 187 -0.49 -3.91 12.11
C GLU A 187 -1.40 -2.83 11.52
N TYR A 188 -2.51 -2.53 12.20
CA TYR A 188 -3.37 -1.43 11.80
C TYR A 188 -2.79 -0.09 12.26
N LEU A 189 -2.75 0.90 11.35
CA LEU A 189 -2.20 2.24 11.65
C LEU A 189 -3.30 3.29 11.86
N CYS A 190 -4.21 3.47 10.89
CA CYS A 190 -5.24 4.52 10.90
C CYS A 190 -6.32 4.30 9.84
N GLY A 191 -7.34 5.17 9.79
CA GLY A 191 -8.35 5.19 8.73
C GLY A 191 -9.78 5.25 9.26
N GLN A 192 -10.32 4.10 9.66
CA GLN A 192 -11.65 4.02 10.25
C GLN A 192 -11.59 3.79 11.76
N ASN A 193 -12.46 4.47 12.50
CA ASN A 193 -12.69 4.16 13.91
C ASN A 193 -13.34 2.78 14.01
N GLU A 194 -12.90 1.98 14.97
CA GLU A 194 -13.61 0.76 15.35
C GLU A 194 -15.06 1.13 15.66
N VAL A 195 -16.01 0.54 14.93
CA VAL A 195 -17.36 0.41 15.46
C VAL A 195 -17.30 -0.80 16.36
N GLU A 196 -17.08 -0.59 17.66
CA GLU A 196 -17.35 -1.60 18.68
C GLU A 196 -18.78 -2.11 18.44
N GLN A 197 -18.91 -3.35 17.97
CA GLN A 197 -20.17 -4.06 18.09
C GLN A 197 -20.21 -4.61 19.51
N ASP A 198 -20.80 -3.84 20.41
CA ASP A 198 -21.35 -4.38 21.66
C ASP A 198 -22.29 -5.53 21.30
N ASN A 199 -21.89 -6.74 21.67
CA ASN A 199 -22.76 -7.92 21.75
C ASN A 199 -22.77 -8.40 23.19
#